data_AF-A0A6J8CIG1-F1
#
_entry.id   AF-A0A6J8CIG1-F1
#
_cell.length_a   1.000
_cell.length_b   1.000
_cell.length_c   1.000
_cell.angle_alpha   90.00
_cell.angle_beta   90.00
_cell.angle_gamma   90.00
#
_symmetry.space_group_name_H-M   'P 1'
#
loop_
_entity.id
_entity.type
_entity.pdbx_description
1 polymer ?
#
loop_
_entity_poly.entity_id
_entity_poly.type
_entity_poly.pdbx_seq_one_letter_code
_entity_poly.pdbx_strand_id
1 'polypeptide(L)'
;MHEMYDRGKHQGHDIDILFTHPKGEETGFLPKLLTRLEKLNMVLCGSHESSTFHEKVLSEDFKLTARGQLDHFEKWLGICKLPKDFVCGNDTQNPLSNGLETCKEVKGDLDSLDDYEPKAKKQRKCHGENSPFTIAESERDWIARRVDFIMSPYSQYYYALVGWTGSKQFNRDLRLYSQKILNRKLTSHGFYDFTTGKNLPANSEKEVLIT
;
A
#
# COMPACT_ATOMS: atom_id res chain seq x y z
N MET A 1 -1.67 -3.56 -14.45
CA MET A 1 -1.97 -3.44 -13.02
C MET A 1 -1.35 -4.68 -12.37
N HIS A 2 -0.26 -4.53 -11.62
CA HIS A 2 0.29 -5.61 -10.81
C HIS A 2 -0.30 -5.39 -9.42
N GLU A 3 -1.23 -6.22 -8.99
CA GLU A 3 -1.87 -6.08 -7.67
C GLU A 3 -0.88 -6.50 -6.58
N MET A 4 -0.71 -5.67 -5.56
CA MET A 4 0.27 -5.85 -4.46
C MET A 4 -0.10 -6.95 -3.45
N TYR A 5 -0.96 -7.91 -3.84
CA TYR A 5 -1.40 -9.04 -3.02
C TYR A 5 -0.47 -10.28 -3.15
N ASP A 6 0.78 -10.09 -3.58
CA ASP A 6 1.66 -11.16 -4.06
C ASP A 6 2.56 -11.81 -2.97
N ARG A 7 2.07 -11.89 -1.73
CA ARG A 7 2.73 -12.65 -0.64
C ARG A 7 1.93 -13.87 -0.18
N GLY A 8 0.86 -14.22 -0.90
CA GLY A 8 -0.03 -15.33 -0.54
C GLY A 8 -0.82 -15.10 0.76
N LYS A 9 -0.92 -13.85 1.22
CA LYS A 9 -1.75 -13.53 2.40
C LYS A 9 -3.21 -13.51 1.98
N HIS A 10 -4.06 -14.26 2.68
CA HIS A 10 -5.50 -14.25 2.40
C HIS A 10 -6.21 -13.02 2.99
N GLN A 11 -5.57 -12.30 3.91
CA GLN A 11 -6.13 -11.12 4.58
C GLN A 11 -5.05 -10.04 4.78
N GLY A 12 -5.46 -8.78 4.71
CA GLY A 12 -4.64 -7.59 4.92
C GLY A 12 -5.41 -6.52 5.69
N HIS A 13 -4.67 -5.65 6.37
CA HIS A 13 -5.27 -4.54 7.13
C HIS A 13 -5.68 -3.38 6.20
N ASP A 14 -4.89 -3.13 5.17
CA ASP A 14 -5.05 -2.12 4.15
C ASP A 14 -4.69 -2.67 2.76
N ILE A 15 -5.05 -1.89 1.74
CA ILE A 15 -4.78 -2.19 0.33
C ILE A 15 -3.86 -1.09 -0.20
N ASP A 16 -2.63 -1.47 -0.56
CA ASP A 16 -1.68 -0.59 -1.24
C ASP A 16 -1.81 -0.78 -2.76
N ILE A 17 -1.94 0.31 -3.52
CA ILE A 17 -1.97 0.27 -4.99
C ILE A 17 -0.94 1.25 -5.55
N LEU A 18 0.05 0.67 -6.24
CA LEU A 18 1.08 1.41 -6.96
C LEU A 18 0.69 1.62 -8.42
N PHE A 19 0.69 2.87 -8.83
CA PHE A 19 0.45 3.31 -10.20
C PHE A 19 1.74 3.79 -10.84
N THR A 20 1.85 3.52 -12.14
CA THR A 20 2.91 4.05 -13.02
C THR A 20 2.40 4.08 -14.46
N HIS A 21 3.09 4.79 -15.33
CA HIS A 21 2.77 5.01 -16.73
C HIS A 21 4.05 4.93 -17.57
N PRO A 22 4.17 3.96 -18.50
CA PRO A 22 5.40 3.72 -19.28
C PRO A 22 5.94 4.93 -20.06
N LYS A 23 5.06 5.87 -20.43
CA LYS A 23 5.44 7.10 -21.14
C LYS A 23 5.79 8.28 -20.23
N GLY A 24 5.77 8.10 -18.91
CA GLY A 24 6.01 9.18 -17.94
C GLY A 24 4.87 10.19 -17.81
N GLU A 25 3.64 9.84 -18.21
CA GLU A 25 2.44 10.68 -18.12
C GLU A 25 1.72 10.51 -16.76
N GLU A 26 2.49 10.34 -15.69
CA GLU A 26 2.01 10.11 -14.32
C GLU A 26 1.36 11.36 -13.72
N THR A 27 1.88 12.53 -14.12
CA THR A 27 1.58 13.80 -13.47
C THR A 27 0.11 14.17 -13.62
N GLY A 28 -0.55 14.40 -12.50
CA GLY A 28 -1.96 14.78 -12.47
C GLY A 28 -2.93 13.61 -12.69
N PHE A 29 -2.45 12.36 -12.76
CA PHE A 29 -3.32 11.19 -12.76
C PHE A 29 -4.07 11.06 -11.43
N LEU A 30 -3.36 11.10 -10.30
CA LEU A 30 -3.96 10.87 -8.98
C LEU A 30 -5.07 11.89 -8.63
N PRO A 31 -4.90 13.21 -8.85
CA PRO A 31 -5.99 14.17 -8.65
C PRO A 31 -7.23 13.89 -9.52
N LYS A 32 -7.04 13.47 -10.78
CA LYS A 32 -8.16 13.10 -11.68
C LYS A 32 -8.87 11.84 -11.19
N LEU A 33 -8.11 10.84 -10.72
CA LEU A 33 -8.66 9.62 -10.13
C LEU A 33 -9.48 9.94 -8.87
N LEU A 34 -8.93 10.74 -7.95
CA LEU A 34 -9.63 11.16 -6.72
C LEU A 34 -10.92 11.91 -7.04
N THR A 35 -10.89 12.86 -7.98
CA THR A 35 -12.10 13.56 -8.45
C THR A 35 -13.16 12.58 -8.97
N ARG A 36 -12.75 11.50 -9.65
CA ARG A 36 -13.68 10.49 -10.16
C ARG A 36 -14.25 9.63 -9.04
N LEU A 37 -13.43 9.21 -8.07
CA LEU A 37 -13.87 8.42 -6.92
C LEU A 37 -14.82 9.21 -6.00
N GLU A 38 -14.56 10.50 -5.81
CA GLU A 38 -15.46 11.42 -5.08
C GLU A 38 -16.81 11.54 -5.77
N LYS A 39 -16.84 11.70 -7.11
CA LYS A 39 -18.08 11.72 -7.90
C LYS A 39 -18.86 10.41 -7.81
N LEU A 40 -18.17 9.28 -7.61
CA LEU A 40 -18.78 7.96 -7.40
C LEU A 40 -19.14 7.72 -5.93
N ASN A 41 -18.93 8.69 -5.03
CA ASN A 41 -19.18 8.57 -3.59
C ASN A 41 -18.41 7.38 -2.96
N MET A 42 -17.20 7.12 -3.45
CA MET A 42 -16.33 6.02 -2.99
C MET A 42 -15.28 6.48 -1.98
N VAL A 43 -15.10 7.78 -1.75
CA VAL A 43 -14.12 8.31 -0.79
C VAL A 43 -14.85 8.76 0.48
N LEU A 44 -14.46 8.22 1.64
CA LEU A 44 -14.99 8.65 2.93
C LEU A 44 -14.13 9.76 3.56
N CYS A 45 -12.82 9.52 3.60
CA CYS A 45 -11.83 10.48 4.06
C CYS A 45 -10.44 10.08 3.54
N GLY A 46 -9.52 11.02 3.52
CA GLY A 46 -8.14 10.74 3.16
C GLY A 46 -7.32 12.00 3.06
N SER A 47 -6.02 11.83 2.90
CA SER A 47 -5.05 12.92 2.73
C SER A 47 -4.28 12.70 1.43
N HIS A 48 -4.29 13.70 0.56
CA HIS A 48 -3.42 13.75 -0.62
C HIS A 48 -2.10 14.42 -0.25
N GLU A 49 -1.00 13.82 -0.66
CA GLU A 49 0.35 14.34 -0.49
C GLU A 49 1.04 14.41 -1.86
N SER A 50 1.45 15.62 -2.26
CA SER A 50 2.29 15.80 -3.44
C SER A 50 3.67 15.17 -3.26
N SER A 51 4.29 14.76 -4.37
CA SER A 51 5.67 14.25 -4.36
C SER A 51 6.63 15.30 -3.81
N THR A 52 7.57 14.83 -2.99
CA THR A 52 8.66 15.65 -2.42
C THR A 52 10.03 15.15 -2.89
N PHE A 53 10.04 14.36 -3.96
CA PHE A 53 11.23 13.67 -4.42
C PHE A 53 12.25 14.67 -5.00
N HIS A 54 13.49 14.53 -4.55
CA HIS A 54 14.65 15.23 -5.10
C HIS A 54 15.77 14.21 -5.30
N GLU A 55 16.51 14.31 -6.40
CA GLU A 55 17.63 13.40 -6.75
C GLU A 55 18.61 13.20 -5.58
N LYS A 56 18.86 14.25 -4.80
CA LYS A 56 19.75 14.23 -3.63
C LYS A 56 19.36 13.17 -2.59
N VAL A 57 18.09 12.78 -2.51
CA VAL A 57 17.61 11.75 -1.57
C VAL A 57 18.31 10.40 -1.79
N LEU A 58 18.76 10.14 -3.02
CA LEU A 58 19.42 8.90 -3.39
C LEU A 58 20.85 8.81 -2.83
N SER A 59 21.58 9.91 -2.76
CA SER A 59 22.98 9.94 -2.32
C SER A 59 23.17 10.46 -0.89
N GLU A 60 22.36 11.41 -0.44
CA GLU A 60 22.56 12.10 0.85
C GLU A 60 21.72 11.45 1.96
N ASP A 61 22.31 11.25 3.14
CA ASP A 61 21.56 10.86 4.34
C ASP A 61 20.79 12.06 4.90
N PHE A 62 19.56 12.25 4.40
CA PHE A 62 18.63 13.23 4.96
C PHE A 62 18.30 12.87 6.41
N LYS A 63 19.04 13.46 7.36
CA LYS A 63 18.64 13.59 8.77
C LYS A 63 17.63 14.72 8.99
N LEU A 64 17.19 15.39 7.91
CA LEU A 64 16.59 16.73 7.94
C LEU A 64 15.14 16.83 7.43
N THR A 65 14.55 15.78 6.87
CA THR A 65 13.13 15.83 6.49
C THR A 65 12.26 15.47 7.69
N ALA A 66 11.35 16.37 8.06
CA ALA A 66 10.34 16.13 9.10
C ALA A 66 9.48 14.87 8.84
N ARG A 67 9.50 14.36 7.60
CA ARG A 67 8.75 13.19 7.11
C ARG A 67 9.56 11.89 7.06
N GLY A 68 10.82 11.89 7.52
CA GLY A 68 11.71 10.73 7.48
C GLY A 68 12.39 10.52 6.12
N GLN A 69 13.23 9.48 6.04
CA GLN A 69 13.98 9.07 4.84
C GLN A 69 13.13 8.32 3.80
N LEU A 70 11.89 7.97 4.13
CA LEU A 70 11.14 6.97 3.39
C LEU A 70 9.97 7.63 2.65
N ASP A 71 9.97 7.39 1.35
CA ASP A 71 8.86 7.56 0.42
C ASP A 71 8.34 8.99 0.15
N HIS A 72 8.95 9.59 -0.85
CA HIS A 72 8.66 10.91 -1.40
C HIS A 72 7.74 10.86 -2.63
N PHE A 73 7.07 9.73 -2.90
CA PHE A 73 6.11 9.63 -3.99
C PHE A 73 4.89 10.52 -3.73
N GLU A 74 4.22 10.92 -4.81
CA GLU A 74 2.87 11.46 -4.70
C GLU A 74 1.96 10.31 -4.24
N LYS A 75 1.16 10.55 -3.20
CA LYS A 75 0.34 9.51 -2.61
C LYS A 75 -0.97 10.05 -2.04
N TRP A 76 -1.95 9.18 -1.94
CA TRP A 76 -3.19 9.43 -1.23
C TRP A 76 -3.43 8.29 -0.25
N LEU A 77 -3.60 8.60 1.02
CA LEU A 77 -3.84 7.62 2.08
C LEU A 77 -5.22 7.90 2.66
N GLY A 78 -6.12 6.91 2.61
CA GLY A 78 -7.51 7.18 2.99
C GLY A 78 -8.35 5.94 3.24
N ILE A 79 -9.63 6.19 3.41
CA ILE A 79 -10.66 5.18 3.60
C ILE A 79 -11.65 5.29 2.45
N CYS A 80 -11.77 4.20 1.70
CA CYS A 80 -12.73 4.05 0.62
C CYS A 80 -13.99 3.35 1.12
N LYS A 81 -15.13 3.77 0.57
CA LYS A 81 -16.42 3.10 0.62
C LYS A 81 -16.50 2.14 -0.57
N LEU A 82 -16.45 0.84 -0.29
CA LEU A 82 -16.52 -0.21 -1.30
C LEU A 82 -17.85 -0.97 -1.17
N PRO A 83 -18.64 -1.12 -2.24
CA PRO A 83 -19.80 -2.02 -2.27
C PRO A 83 -19.46 -3.44 -1.77
N LYS A 84 -20.36 -4.05 -0.99
CA LYS A 84 -20.19 -5.44 -0.52
C LYS A 84 -20.21 -6.46 -1.67
N ASP A 85 -20.82 -6.11 -2.78
CA ASP A 85 -20.84 -6.92 -4.01
C ASP A 85 -19.43 -7.20 -4.54
N PHE A 86 -18.42 -6.37 -4.20
CA PHE A 86 -17.02 -6.64 -4.55
C PHE A 86 -16.36 -7.73 -3.71
N VAL A 87 -16.97 -8.16 -2.60
CA VAL A 87 -16.43 -9.18 -1.69
C VAL A 87 -16.89 -10.59 -2.08
N CYS A 88 -18.05 -10.71 -2.73
CA CYS A 88 -18.53 -11.97 -3.28
C CYS A 88 -18.15 -12.05 -4.76
N GLY A 89 -17.02 -12.69 -5.05
CA GLY A 89 -16.72 -13.13 -6.40
C GLY A 89 -17.72 -14.20 -6.83
N ASN A 90 -18.80 -13.80 -7.50
CA ASN A 90 -19.49 -14.71 -8.40
C ASN A 90 -18.71 -14.69 -9.72
N ASP A 91 -18.00 -15.79 -9.97
CA ASP A 91 -17.65 -16.25 -11.32
C ASP A 91 -18.94 -16.56 -12.09
N THR A 92 -19.73 -15.54 -12.45
CA THR A 92 -20.53 -15.51 -13.69
C THR A 92 -21.20 -14.14 -13.87
N GLN A 93 -20.70 -13.46 -14.90
CA GLN A 93 -21.16 -12.25 -15.60
C GLN A 93 -22.47 -11.58 -15.19
N ASN A 94 -22.36 -10.26 -14.92
CA ASN A 94 -23.38 -9.23 -15.17
C ASN A 94 -24.76 -9.44 -14.46
N PRO A 95 -25.62 -8.41 -14.39
CA PRO A 95 -26.75 -8.35 -13.46
C PRO A 95 -27.83 -9.36 -13.85
N LEU A 96 -28.56 -9.88 -12.86
CA LEU A 96 -29.71 -10.80 -12.98
C LEU A 96 -29.36 -12.30 -12.98
N SER A 97 -29.36 -12.94 -11.81
CA SER A 97 -29.99 -14.26 -11.68
C SER A 97 -30.26 -14.64 -10.22
N ASN A 98 -31.52 -14.99 -9.98
CA ASN A 98 -32.04 -15.60 -8.77
C ASN A 98 -31.45 -17.00 -8.56
N GLY A 99 -31.34 -17.42 -7.30
CA GLY A 99 -31.21 -18.85 -6.99
C GLY A 99 -30.44 -19.11 -5.71
N LEU A 100 -31.18 -19.27 -4.62
CA LEU A 100 -30.77 -19.86 -3.34
C LEU A 100 -29.95 -21.14 -3.54
N GLU A 101 -28.81 -21.29 -2.84
CA GLU A 101 -28.59 -22.38 -1.88
C GLU A 101 -27.26 -22.25 -1.12
N THR A 102 -27.36 -22.55 0.18
CA THR A 102 -26.39 -22.32 1.27
C THR A 102 -25.29 -23.38 1.37
N CYS A 103 -24.11 -23.03 1.87
CA CYS A 103 -23.11 -24.02 2.33
C CYS A 103 -22.51 -23.65 3.71
N LYS A 104 -22.34 -24.69 4.53
CA LYS A 104 -22.15 -24.69 5.99
C LYS A 104 -20.71 -24.43 6.45
N GLU A 105 -20.58 -23.89 7.66
CA GLU A 105 -19.34 -23.75 8.44
C GLU A 105 -18.69 -25.11 8.76
N VAL A 106 -17.36 -25.16 8.67
CA VAL A 106 -16.54 -26.23 9.24
C VAL A 106 -15.60 -25.59 10.27
N LYS A 107 -15.71 -26.04 11.53
CA LYS A 107 -14.76 -25.73 12.61
C LYS A 107 -13.50 -26.56 12.44
N GLY A 108 -12.34 -25.92 12.54
CA GLY A 108 -11.04 -26.57 12.67
C GLY A 108 -10.22 -25.85 13.73
N ASP A 109 -9.74 -26.61 14.71
CA ASP A 109 -9.12 -26.16 15.95
C ASP A 109 -7.72 -25.56 15.80
N LEU A 110 -7.42 -24.78 16.83
CA LEU A 110 -6.27 -23.96 17.18
C LEU A 110 -4.95 -24.75 17.31
N ASP A 111 -3.87 -24.25 16.71
CA ASP A 111 -2.52 -24.46 17.23
C ASP A 111 -1.70 -23.17 17.15
N SER A 112 -1.14 -22.80 18.30
CA SER A 112 -0.62 -21.48 18.66
C SER A 112 0.80 -21.22 18.14
N LEU A 113 0.99 -20.09 17.47
CA LEU A 113 2.29 -19.44 17.30
C LEU A 113 2.12 -17.95 17.66
N ASP A 114 2.97 -17.50 18.58
CA ASP A 114 2.87 -16.24 19.32
C ASP A 114 2.88 -14.98 18.42
N ASP A 115 1.71 -14.36 18.24
CA ASP A 115 1.58 -13.03 17.67
C ASP A 115 1.82 -11.95 18.75
N TYR A 116 2.91 -11.21 18.62
CA TYR A 116 3.16 -10.01 19.40
C TYR A 116 2.13 -8.93 19.05
N GLU A 117 1.07 -8.82 19.85
CA GLU A 117 0.05 -7.77 19.74
C GLU A 117 0.57 -6.47 20.41
N PRO A 118 0.72 -5.35 19.68
CA PRO A 118 1.13 -4.09 20.28
C PRO A 118 -0.02 -3.56 21.16
N LYS A 119 0.26 -3.35 22.45
CA LYS A 119 -0.71 -2.86 23.44
C LYS A 119 -1.46 -1.63 22.92
N ALA A 120 -2.77 -1.78 22.73
CA ALA A 120 -3.66 -0.72 22.27
C ALA A 120 -3.52 0.53 23.17
N LYS A 121 -3.23 1.68 22.55
CA LYS A 121 -3.28 2.97 23.25
C LYS A 121 -4.71 3.22 23.71
N LYS A 122 -4.89 3.59 24.99
CA LYS A 122 -6.19 3.87 25.63
C LYS A 122 -7.11 4.68 24.70
N GLN A 123 -8.21 4.06 24.24
CA GLN A 123 -9.28 4.74 23.53
C GLN A 123 -9.84 5.87 24.41
N ARG A 124 -9.94 7.08 23.85
CA ARG A 124 -10.69 8.16 24.47
C ARG A 124 -12.17 7.77 24.44
N LYS A 125 -12.79 7.57 25.61
CA LYS A 125 -14.25 7.41 25.72
C LYS A 125 -14.92 8.74 25.37
N CYS A 126 -15.47 8.85 24.17
CA CYS A 126 -16.49 9.85 23.87
C CYS A 126 -17.80 9.34 24.49
N HIS A 127 -18.38 10.10 25.41
CA HIS A 127 -19.63 9.73 26.08
C HIS A 127 -20.79 9.93 25.10
N GLY A 128 -21.56 8.86 24.82
CA GLY A 128 -22.81 8.93 24.07
C GLY A 128 -22.80 8.40 22.63
N GLU A 129 -21.68 7.87 22.14
CA GLU A 129 -21.59 7.29 20.80
C GLU A 129 -21.67 5.75 20.85
N ASN A 130 -22.39 5.15 19.90
CA ASN A 130 -22.45 3.68 19.74
C ASN A 130 -21.03 3.10 19.65
N SER A 131 -20.82 1.90 20.19
CA SER A 131 -19.48 1.28 20.14
C SER A 131 -19.01 1.16 18.68
N PRO A 132 -17.70 1.34 18.39
CA PRO A 132 -17.18 1.21 17.02
C PRO A 132 -17.56 -0.12 16.36
N PHE A 133 -17.65 -1.20 17.15
CA PHE A 133 -18.12 -2.52 16.71
C PHE A 133 -19.58 -2.49 16.25
N THR A 134 -20.46 -1.88 17.03
CA THR A 134 -21.89 -1.74 16.69
C THR A 134 -22.11 -0.87 15.44
N ILE A 135 -21.27 0.16 15.25
CA ILE A 135 -21.30 0.99 14.03
C ILE A 135 -20.80 0.20 12.82
N ALA A 136 -19.76 -0.62 12.99
CA ALA A 136 -19.25 -1.48 11.93
C ALA A 136 -20.23 -2.61 11.55
N GLU A 137 -21.00 -3.12 12.51
CA GLU A 137 -22.02 -4.16 12.34
C GLU A 137 -23.36 -3.64 11.80
N SER A 138 -23.57 -2.32 11.75
CA SER A 138 -24.80 -1.76 11.19
C SER A 138 -25.04 -2.22 9.74
N GLU A 139 -26.30 -2.50 9.41
CA GLU A 139 -26.68 -2.94 8.07
C GLU A 139 -26.37 -1.86 7.04
N ARG A 140 -25.39 -2.15 6.19
CA ARG A 140 -24.96 -1.32 5.05
C ARG A 140 -24.70 -2.22 3.86
N ASP A 141 -24.93 -1.70 2.67
CA ASP A 141 -24.60 -2.30 1.37
C ASP A 141 -23.11 -2.13 0.98
N TRP A 142 -22.32 -1.49 1.83
CA TRP A 142 -20.92 -1.18 1.59
C TRP A 142 -20.03 -1.45 2.81
N ILE A 143 -18.73 -1.48 2.59
CA ILE A 143 -17.68 -1.68 3.58
C ILE A 143 -16.61 -0.60 3.49
N ALA A 144 -16.14 -0.14 4.65
CA ALA A 144 -15.01 0.79 4.74
C ALA A 144 -13.70 0.01 4.61
N ARG A 145 -12.80 0.45 3.74
CA ARG A 145 -11.44 -0.12 3.60
C ARG A 145 -10.40 0.97 3.53
N ARG A 146 -9.31 0.80 4.27
CA ARG A 146 -8.10 1.61 4.12
C ARG A 146 -7.47 1.29 2.77
N VAL A 147 -7.22 2.33 1.98
CA VAL A 147 -6.58 2.22 0.68
C VAL A 147 -5.52 3.30 0.56
N ASP A 148 -4.32 2.88 0.18
CA ASP A 148 -3.17 3.74 -0.01
C ASP A 148 -2.85 3.71 -1.53
N PHE A 149 -3.00 4.86 -2.20
CA PHE A 149 -2.65 5.05 -3.62
C PHE A 149 -1.29 5.71 -3.72
N ILE A 150 -0.39 5.14 -4.53
CA ILE A 150 0.99 5.60 -4.68
C ILE A 150 1.29 5.81 -6.15
N MET A 151 1.79 7.00 -6.52
CA MET A 151 2.23 7.32 -7.86
C MET A 151 3.75 7.28 -7.95
N SER A 152 4.27 6.34 -8.73
CA SER A 152 5.71 6.24 -8.99
C SER A 152 6.01 6.52 -10.47
N PRO A 153 7.00 7.37 -10.78
CA PRO A 153 7.54 7.47 -12.13
C PRO A 153 8.03 6.11 -12.62
N TYR A 154 7.79 5.80 -13.89
CA TYR A 154 8.18 4.51 -14.48
C TYR A 154 9.65 4.12 -14.26
N SER A 155 10.57 5.08 -14.28
CA SER A 155 12.00 4.84 -14.00
C SER A 155 12.31 4.38 -12.57
N GLN A 156 11.40 4.65 -11.62
CA GLN A 156 11.53 4.30 -10.21
C GLN A 156 10.63 3.12 -9.82
N TYR A 157 9.80 2.64 -10.75
CA TYR A 157 8.72 1.70 -10.48
C TYR A 157 9.18 0.44 -9.76
N TYR A 158 10.27 -0.20 -10.20
CA TYR A 158 10.73 -1.44 -9.58
C TYR A 158 11.32 -1.24 -8.17
N TYR A 159 11.89 -0.07 -7.88
CA TYR A 159 12.32 0.30 -6.53
C TYR A 159 11.12 0.56 -5.62
N ALA A 160 10.11 1.25 -6.15
CA ALA A 160 8.86 1.48 -5.44
C ALA A 160 8.15 0.16 -5.16
N LEU A 161 8.09 -0.72 -6.15
CA LEU A 161 7.46 -2.04 -6.04
C LEU A 161 8.09 -2.85 -4.90
N VAL A 162 9.42 -3.02 -4.87
CA VAL A 162 10.10 -3.68 -3.75
C VAL A 162 9.84 -2.94 -2.42
N GLY A 163 9.89 -1.61 -2.43
CA GLY A 163 9.66 -0.76 -1.26
C GLY A 163 8.28 -0.89 -0.62
N TRP A 164 7.25 -1.10 -1.42
CA TRP A 164 5.84 -1.19 -0.99
C TRP A 164 5.33 -2.63 -0.88
N THR A 165 5.90 -3.59 -1.61
CA THR A 165 5.57 -5.01 -1.46
C THR A 165 6.01 -5.55 -0.08
N GLY A 166 7.15 -5.10 0.43
CA GLY A 166 7.64 -5.50 1.76
C GLY A 166 8.14 -6.95 1.83
N SER A 167 8.26 -7.55 3.02
CA SER A 167 7.85 -7.09 4.35
C SER A 167 8.67 -5.93 4.92
N LYS A 168 8.17 -5.27 5.99
CA LYS A 168 8.90 -4.21 6.68
C LYS A 168 10.30 -4.65 7.12
N GLN A 169 10.42 -5.87 7.65
CA GLN A 169 11.70 -6.43 8.07
C GLN A 169 12.60 -6.73 6.88
N PHE A 170 12.05 -7.34 5.82
CA PHE A 170 12.80 -7.60 4.58
C PHE A 170 13.36 -6.31 3.98
N ASN A 171 12.54 -5.28 3.81
CA ASN A 171 12.97 -3.99 3.27
C ASN A 171 14.00 -3.29 4.17
N ARG A 172 13.88 -3.43 5.49
CA ARG A 172 14.88 -2.93 6.43
C ARG A 172 16.22 -3.63 6.23
N ASP A 173 16.21 -4.96 6.18
CA ASP A 173 17.44 -5.75 6.09
C ASP A 173 18.10 -5.61 4.71
N LEU A 174 17.31 -5.51 3.64
CA LEU A 174 17.80 -5.23 2.29
C LEU A 174 18.54 -3.88 2.21
N ARG A 175 17.97 -2.82 2.80
CA ARG A 175 18.60 -1.49 2.87
C ARG A 175 19.87 -1.51 3.72
N LEU A 176 19.85 -2.22 4.85
CA LEU A 176 21.03 -2.35 5.70
C LEU A 176 22.14 -3.16 5.04
N TYR A 177 21.82 -4.24 4.33
CA TYR A 177 22.78 -5.03 3.58
C TYR A 177 23.44 -4.17 2.50
N SER A 178 22.64 -3.45 1.73
CA SER A 178 23.13 -2.51 0.71
C SER A 178 24.14 -1.50 1.28
N GLN A 179 23.80 -0.88 2.41
CA GLN A 179 24.64 0.14 3.03
C GLN A 179 25.91 -0.43 3.67
N LYS A 180 25.79 -1.54 4.40
CA LYS A 180 26.91 -2.10 5.19
C LYS A 180 27.87 -2.95 4.38
N ILE A 181 27.36 -3.70 3.40
CA ILE A 181 28.13 -4.71 2.67
C ILE A 181 28.52 -4.21 1.28
N LEU A 182 27.59 -3.58 0.56
CA LEU A 182 27.82 -3.18 -0.83
C LEU A 182 28.37 -1.75 -0.97
N ASN A 183 28.39 -0.95 0.10
CA ASN A 183 28.66 0.49 0.05
C ASN A 183 27.72 1.22 -0.94
N ARG A 184 26.42 0.89 -0.86
CA ARG A 184 25.36 1.45 -1.70
C ARG A 184 24.16 1.85 -0.87
N LYS A 185 23.35 2.78 -1.37
CA LYS A 185 22.13 3.24 -0.70
C LYS A 185 20.89 2.87 -1.49
N LEU A 186 20.12 1.94 -0.94
CA LEU A 186 18.83 1.55 -1.49
C LEU A 186 17.69 2.36 -0.84
N THR A 187 16.81 2.91 -1.66
CA THR A 187 15.60 3.65 -1.25
C THR A 187 14.40 3.17 -2.06
N SER A 188 13.18 3.62 -1.73
CA SER A 188 12.00 3.35 -2.58
C SER A 188 12.07 4.04 -3.95
N HIS A 189 13.01 4.97 -4.16
CA HIS A 189 13.16 5.75 -5.38
C HIS A 189 14.28 5.27 -6.31
N GLY A 190 15.21 4.48 -5.79
CA GLY A 190 16.42 4.14 -6.52
C GLY A 190 17.50 3.53 -5.66
N PHE A 191 18.59 3.15 -6.35
CA PHE A 191 19.75 2.51 -5.75
C PHE A 191 21.03 3.25 -6.15
N TYR A 192 21.67 3.92 -5.19
CA TYR A 192 22.85 4.74 -5.42
C TYR A 192 24.13 4.01 -5.03
N ASP A 193 25.13 3.97 -5.90
CA ASP A 193 26.45 3.38 -5.63
C ASP A 193 27.46 4.46 -5.27
N PHE A 194 28.00 4.43 -4.04
CA PHE A 194 28.97 5.41 -3.57
C PHE A 194 30.38 5.22 -4.16
N THR A 195 30.68 4.04 -4.68
CA THR A 195 31.96 3.73 -5.31
C THR A 195 32.02 4.34 -6.70
N THR A 196 30.93 4.23 -7.47
CA THR A 196 30.86 4.78 -8.84
C THR A 196 30.28 6.19 -8.88
N GLY A 197 29.61 6.63 -7.82
CA GLY A 197 28.93 7.92 -7.74
C GLY A 197 27.70 8.01 -8.65
N LYS A 198 27.04 6.88 -8.92
CA LYS A 198 25.95 6.79 -9.91
C LYS A 198 24.73 6.06 -9.36
N ASN A 199 23.57 6.44 -9.88
CA ASN A 199 22.34 5.67 -9.73
C ASN A 199 22.37 4.44 -10.64
N LEU A 200 22.03 3.30 -10.06
CA LEU A 200 21.84 2.05 -10.77
C LEU A 200 20.37 2.02 -11.24
N PRO A 201 20.09 1.79 -12.53
CA PRO A 201 18.72 1.57 -13.01
C PRO A 201 18.29 0.12 -12.81
N ALA A 202 16.98 -0.13 -12.72
CA ALA A 202 16.41 -1.47 -12.70
C ALA A 202 15.15 -1.53 -13.55
N ASN A 203 15.03 -2.61 -14.33
CA ASN A 203 13.89 -2.94 -15.18
C ASN A 203 13.13 -4.17 -14.69
N SER A 204 13.49 -4.71 -13.51
CA SER A 204 12.77 -5.79 -12.85
C SER A 204 13.05 -5.78 -11.34
N GLU A 205 12.16 -6.40 -10.55
CA GLU A 205 12.42 -6.63 -9.11
C GLU A 205 13.67 -7.48 -8.91
N LYS A 206 13.89 -8.47 -9.77
CA LYS A 206 15.08 -9.32 -9.73
C LYS A 206 16.35 -8.48 -9.85
N GLU A 207 16.39 -7.52 -10.77
CA GLU A 207 17.53 -6.59 -10.90
C GLU A 207 17.75 -5.78 -9.61
N VAL A 208 16.69 -5.30 -8.95
CA VAL A 208 16.82 -4.60 -7.67
C VAL A 208 17.44 -5.49 -6.60
N LEU A 209 17.12 -6.78 -6.58
CA LEU A 209 17.55 -7.72 -5.55
C LEU A 209 18.94 -8.34 -5.78
N ILE A 210 19.41 -8.42 -7.03
CA ILE A 210 20.71 -9.03 -7.37
C ILE A 210 21.85 -8.02 -7.52
N THR A 211 21.54 -6.72 -7.65
CA THR A 211 22.52 -5.69 -7.95
C THR A 211 23.49 -5.47 -6.80
#